data_AF-A0A8J2Y578-F1
#
_entry.id   AF-A0A8J2Y578-F1
#
_cell.length_a   1.000
_cell.length_b   1.000
_cell.length_c   1.000
_cell.angle_alpha   90.00
_cell.angle_beta   90.00
_cell.angle_gamma   90.00
#
_symmetry.space_group_name_H-M   'P 1'
#
loop_
_entity.id
_entity.type
_entity.pdbx_description
1 polymer ?
#
loop_
_entity_poly.entity_id
_entity_poly.type
_entity_poly.pdbx_seq_one_letter_code
_entity_poly.pdbx_strand_id
1 'polypeptide(L)'
;MIFGKNYLFIHTPKTGGMSVSRWLLNNADGPLNVCTPASSFDHTRTSIEFDDVEPRLTLIDGKRHEVVSEAADVLEAQGIDPETIPLVFSVTRDPVQLLLSYYKHVRKPWVVKFRHGADGKLTGDTLLASEGNFSEFARNCQFYNKSADFMRDYYVDNSGRIKKVHYVPLEFLNEFLTERFRNHKRCGRFPMQVRNKSAESFPESEIDKDTEDFIYDRYAFLHEIHEKAKQRYMKDA
;
A
#
# COMPACT_ATOMS: atom_id res chain seq x y z
N MET A 1 1.97 -5.74 -6.77
CA MET A 1 3.38 -5.55 -6.32
C MET A 1 4.22 -4.93 -7.43
N ILE A 2 5.40 -4.33 -7.15
CA ILE A 2 6.38 -3.94 -8.19
C ILE A 2 7.78 -4.40 -7.80
N PHE A 3 8.55 -4.96 -8.74
CA PHE A 3 9.94 -5.32 -8.49
C PHE A 3 10.84 -5.03 -9.70
N GLY A 4 12.11 -4.76 -9.39
CA GLY A 4 13.18 -4.59 -10.35
C GLY A 4 14.37 -5.46 -9.96
N LYS A 5 15.55 -5.19 -10.56
CA LYS A 5 16.76 -6.00 -10.30
C LYS A 5 17.20 -5.98 -8.84
N ASN A 6 17.00 -4.87 -8.13
CA ASN A 6 17.55 -4.61 -6.81
C ASN A 6 16.50 -4.22 -5.76
N TYR A 7 15.21 -4.28 -6.09
CA TYR A 7 14.16 -3.94 -5.14
C TYR A 7 12.86 -4.72 -5.38
N LEU A 8 12.10 -4.87 -4.31
CA LEU A 8 10.74 -5.38 -4.27
C LEU A 8 9.89 -4.45 -3.40
N PHE A 9 8.81 -3.92 -3.97
CA PHE A 9 7.81 -3.12 -3.29
C PHE A 9 6.52 -3.92 -3.07
N ILE A 10 6.22 -4.18 -1.80
CA ILE A 10 4.97 -4.80 -1.34
C ILE A 10 3.91 -3.70 -1.19
N HIS A 11 2.87 -3.77 -2.02
CA HIS A 11 1.82 -2.75 -2.03
C HIS A 11 0.74 -3.07 -0.98
N THR A 12 0.97 -2.67 0.27
CA THR A 12 -0.07 -2.71 1.30
C THR A 12 -1.22 -1.74 0.95
N PRO A 13 -2.49 -2.15 1.04
CA PRO A 13 -3.61 -1.28 0.71
C PRO A 13 -3.62 0.00 1.56
N LYS A 14 -4.00 1.13 0.95
CA LYS A 14 -4.26 2.42 1.63
C LYS A 14 -3.07 3.09 2.32
N THR A 15 -1.85 2.58 2.11
CA THR A 15 -0.60 3.17 2.61
C THR A 15 0.14 3.99 1.54
N GLY A 16 -0.57 4.58 0.57
CA GLY A 16 0.04 5.39 -0.49
C GLY A 16 0.68 4.60 -1.63
N GLY A 17 0.43 3.29 -1.72
CA GLY A 17 1.09 2.45 -2.71
C GLY A 17 0.81 2.80 -4.18
N MET A 18 -0.31 3.45 -4.52
CA MET A 18 -0.50 4.00 -5.87
C MET A 18 0.50 5.12 -6.21
N SER A 19 0.82 5.99 -5.24
CA SER A 19 1.82 7.03 -5.41
C SER A 19 3.21 6.42 -5.56
N VAL A 20 3.54 5.42 -4.75
CA VAL A 20 4.80 4.67 -4.86
C VAL A 20 4.91 3.97 -6.21
N SER A 21 3.86 3.28 -6.66
CA SER A 21 3.84 2.58 -7.93
C SER A 21 4.11 3.52 -9.10
N ARG A 22 3.40 4.65 -9.16
CA ARG A 22 3.63 5.67 -10.19
C ARG A 22 5.03 6.26 -10.09
N TRP A 23 5.53 6.51 -8.87
CA TRP A 23 6.88 7.01 -8.67
C TRP A 23 7.94 6.02 -9.16
N LEU A 24 7.85 4.74 -8.81
CA LEU A 24 8.79 3.70 -9.21
C LEU A 24 8.82 3.50 -10.73
N LEU A 25 7.64 3.36 -11.36
CA LEU A 25 7.54 3.26 -12.82
C LEU A 25 8.28 4.39 -13.53
N ASN A 26 8.16 5.60 -12.97
CA ASN A 26 8.69 6.81 -13.54
C ASN A 26 10.00 7.28 -12.91
N ASN A 27 10.72 6.50 -12.10
CA ASN A 27 12.03 6.92 -11.56
C ASN A 27 13.03 5.76 -11.43
N ALA A 28 12.58 4.51 -11.39
CA ALA A 28 13.47 3.36 -11.27
C ALA A 28 14.13 3.01 -12.61
N ASP A 29 15.39 2.57 -12.52
CA ASP A 29 16.19 2.13 -13.66
C ASP A 29 15.98 0.64 -13.93
N GLY A 30 16.33 0.23 -15.16
CA GLY A 30 16.29 -1.17 -15.57
C GLY A 30 14.87 -1.69 -15.86
N PRO A 31 14.72 -3.01 -15.97
CA PRO A 31 13.41 -3.66 -16.14
C PRO A 31 12.48 -3.39 -14.96
N LEU A 32 11.21 -3.17 -15.26
CA LEU A 32 10.13 -2.87 -14.31
C LEU A 32 9.10 -3.99 -14.41
N ASN A 33 8.98 -4.81 -13.37
CA ASN A 33 7.98 -5.86 -13.34
C ASN A 33 6.83 -5.43 -12.42
N VAL A 34 5.61 -5.40 -12.93
CA VAL A 34 4.42 -5.05 -12.15
C VAL A 34 3.48 -6.25 -12.13
N CYS A 35 3.21 -6.72 -10.91
CA CYS A 35 2.23 -7.78 -10.67
C CYS A 35 0.89 -7.14 -10.29
N THR A 36 -0.14 -7.42 -11.09
CA THR A 36 -1.50 -6.90 -10.95
C THR A 36 -2.45 -7.79 -11.76
N PRO A 37 -3.77 -7.82 -11.49
CA PRO A 37 -4.67 -8.59 -12.34
C PRO A 37 -4.60 -8.13 -13.79
N ALA A 38 -4.69 -9.06 -14.73
CA ALA A 38 -4.69 -8.79 -16.17
C ALA A 38 -5.75 -7.73 -16.57
N SER A 39 -6.91 -7.75 -15.92
CA SER A 39 -7.98 -6.75 -16.09
C SER A 39 -7.57 -5.31 -15.72
N SER A 40 -6.42 -5.12 -15.09
CA SER A 40 -5.87 -3.83 -14.65
C SER A 40 -4.60 -3.43 -15.41
N PHE A 41 -4.20 -4.17 -16.45
CA PHE A 41 -3.00 -3.87 -17.24
C PHE A 41 -3.07 -2.50 -17.91
N ASP A 42 -4.17 -2.19 -18.59
CA ASP A 42 -4.33 -0.89 -19.24
C ASP A 42 -4.36 0.26 -18.23
N HIS A 43 -4.99 0.05 -17.07
CA HIS A 43 -4.96 1.03 -15.99
C HIS A 43 -3.54 1.23 -15.42
N THR A 44 -2.70 0.20 -15.43
CA THR A 44 -1.30 0.32 -15.00
C THR A 44 -0.52 1.19 -15.97
N ARG A 45 -0.74 1.02 -17.28
CA ARG A 45 -0.11 1.83 -18.32
C ARG A 45 -0.47 3.30 -18.25
N THR A 46 -1.67 3.67 -17.76
CA THR A 46 -2.02 5.09 -17.56
C THR A 46 -1.21 5.79 -16.46
N SER A 47 -0.41 5.04 -15.69
CA SER A 47 0.53 5.60 -14.71
C SER A 47 1.90 5.93 -15.30
N ILE A 48 2.13 5.69 -16.59
CA ILE A 48 3.37 6.00 -17.29
C ILE A 48 3.34 7.45 -17.75
N GLU A 49 4.41 8.19 -17.46
CA GLU A 49 4.56 9.61 -17.84
C GLU A 49 5.66 9.84 -18.88
N PHE A 50 6.47 8.82 -19.16
CA PHE A 50 7.60 8.91 -20.08
C PHE A 50 7.64 7.71 -21.01
N ASP A 51 7.84 7.97 -22.30
CA ASP A 51 7.83 6.95 -23.36
C ASP A 51 8.89 5.85 -23.16
N ASP A 52 9.99 6.14 -22.46
CA ASP A 52 11.06 5.18 -22.18
C ASP A 52 10.70 4.15 -21.09
N VAL A 53 9.52 4.26 -20.47
CA VAL A 53 9.03 3.32 -19.44
C VAL A 53 8.42 2.08 -20.08
N GLU A 54 7.55 2.23 -21.08
CA GLU A 54 6.80 1.11 -21.69
C GLU A 54 7.74 0.00 -22.20
N PRO A 55 8.86 0.28 -22.90
CA PRO A 55 9.78 -0.78 -23.37
C PRO A 55 10.48 -1.57 -22.25
N ARG A 56 10.45 -1.07 -21.01
CA ARG A 56 11.06 -1.71 -19.83
C ARG A 56 10.01 -2.37 -18.93
N LEU A 57 8.73 -2.17 -19.21
CA LEU A 57 7.62 -2.63 -18.39
C LEU A 57 7.22 -4.05 -18.77
N THR A 58 7.22 -4.94 -17.80
CA THR A 58 6.62 -6.28 -17.90
C THR A 58 5.44 -6.35 -16.93
N LEU A 59 4.26 -6.62 -17.47
CA LEU A 59 3.05 -6.82 -16.68
C LEU A 59 2.86 -8.33 -16.47
N ILE A 60 2.75 -8.72 -15.20
CA ILE A 60 2.58 -10.10 -14.77
C ILE A 60 1.18 -10.23 -14.18
N ASP A 61 0.42 -11.21 -14.64
CA ASP A 61 -0.91 -11.47 -14.09
C ASP A 61 -0.79 -12.02 -12.68
N GLY A 62 -1.43 -11.35 -11.74
CA GLY A 62 -1.35 -11.65 -10.32
C GLY A 62 -2.49 -11.05 -9.52
N LYS A 63 -2.33 -10.96 -8.21
CA LYS A 63 -3.38 -10.48 -7.31
C LYS A 63 -3.21 -8.99 -7.05
N ARG A 64 -4.30 -8.33 -6.67
CA ARG A 64 -4.16 -7.01 -6.05
C ARG A 64 -3.67 -7.23 -4.62
N HIS A 65 -2.64 -6.49 -4.25
CA HIS A 65 -2.09 -6.49 -2.90
C HIS A 65 -1.58 -7.87 -2.49
N GLU A 66 -0.63 -8.44 -3.26
CA GLU A 66 0.11 -9.62 -2.80
C GLU A 66 0.75 -9.38 -1.43
N VAL A 67 0.60 -10.34 -0.52
CA VAL A 67 1.34 -10.37 0.75
C VAL A 67 2.79 -10.82 0.50
N VAL A 68 3.65 -10.75 1.51
CA VAL A 68 5.10 -11.02 1.34
C VAL A 68 5.36 -12.44 0.84
N SER A 69 4.65 -13.44 1.36
CA SER A 69 4.79 -14.83 0.91
C SER A 69 4.32 -15.02 -0.54
N GLU A 70 3.23 -14.38 -0.94
CA GLU A 70 2.73 -14.42 -2.33
C GLU A 70 3.69 -13.70 -3.29
N ALA A 71 4.34 -12.62 -2.83
CA ALA A 71 5.39 -11.94 -3.58
C ALA A 71 6.59 -12.84 -3.84
N ALA A 72 6.99 -13.66 -2.85
CA ALA A 72 8.03 -14.66 -3.01
C ALA A 72 7.64 -15.72 -4.06
N ASP A 73 6.40 -16.22 -4.03
CA ASP A 73 5.90 -17.17 -5.04
C ASP A 73 5.99 -16.58 -6.47
N VAL A 74 5.63 -15.31 -6.63
CA VAL A 74 5.71 -14.61 -7.92
C VAL A 74 7.15 -14.50 -8.39
N LEU A 75 8.09 -14.12 -7.52
CA LEU A 75 9.52 -14.02 -7.88
C LEU A 75 10.08 -15.38 -8.33
N GLU A 76 9.79 -16.44 -7.60
CA GLU A 76 10.22 -17.80 -7.94
C GLU A 76 9.65 -18.27 -9.28
N ALA A 77 8.37 -17.95 -9.56
CA ALA A 77 7.75 -18.22 -10.86
C ALA A 77 8.42 -17.46 -12.01
N GLN A 78 9.14 -16.38 -11.74
CA GLN A 78 9.96 -15.65 -12.71
C GLN A 78 11.43 -16.11 -12.73
N GLY A 79 11.79 -17.16 -11.98
CA GLY A 79 13.16 -17.65 -11.86
C GLY A 79 14.08 -16.74 -11.04
N ILE A 80 13.50 -15.91 -10.16
CA ILE A 80 14.22 -15.00 -9.28
C ILE A 80 14.18 -15.56 -7.86
N ASP A 81 15.35 -15.71 -7.24
CA ASP A 81 15.46 -16.10 -5.83
C ASP A 81 15.07 -14.91 -4.91
N PRO A 82 13.97 -15.02 -4.14
CA PRO A 82 13.53 -13.95 -3.24
C PRO A 82 14.58 -13.52 -2.20
N GLU A 83 15.47 -14.43 -1.78
CA GLU A 83 16.50 -14.14 -0.79
C GLU A 83 17.58 -13.19 -1.32
N THR A 84 17.70 -13.08 -2.64
CA THR A 84 18.74 -12.28 -3.30
C THR A 84 18.33 -10.82 -3.50
N ILE A 85 17.06 -10.46 -3.25
CA ILE A 85 16.57 -9.09 -3.45
C ILE A 85 17.15 -8.17 -2.36
N PRO A 86 18.01 -7.20 -2.71
CA PRO A 86 18.70 -6.37 -1.71
C PRO A 86 17.78 -5.46 -0.90
N LEU A 87 16.69 -4.99 -1.51
CA LEU A 87 15.74 -4.08 -0.88
C LEU A 87 14.31 -4.58 -1.05
N VAL A 88 13.76 -5.22 -0.02
CA VAL A 88 12.31 -5.44 0.07
C VAL A 88 11.73 -4.40 1.00
N PHE A 89 10.68 -3.69 0.59
CA PHE A 89 10.05 -2.68 1.42
C PHE A 89 8.53 -2.62 1.27
N SER A 90 7.88 -2.14 2.31
CA SER A 90 6.45 -1.87 2.36
C SER A 90 6.19 -0.56 3.11
N VAL A 91 5.12 0.13 2.75
CA VAL A 91 4.75 1.39 3.42
C VAL A 91 3.83 1.09 4.60
N THR A 92 4.14 1.68 5.76
CA THR A 92 3.29 1.68 6.94
C THR A 92 2.53 2.99 7.03
N ARG A 93 1.37 2.94 7.68
CA ARG A 93 0.56 4.10 7.99
C ARG A 93 -0.01 3.88 9.38
N ASP A 94 -0.11 4.96 10.15
CA ASP A 94 -0.85 4.97 11.39
C ASP A 94 -2.21 4.25 11.22
N PRO A 95 -2.57 3.29 12.11
CA PRO A 95 -3.80 2.50 11.97
C PRO A 95 -5.10 3.31 11.96
N VAL A 96 -5.17 4.42 12.70
CA VAL A 96 -6.34 5.31 12.70
C VAL A 96 -6.48 5.96 11.33
N GLN A 97 -5.38 6.50 10.81
CA GLN A 97 -5.31 7.10 9.47
C GLN A 97 -5.58 6.08 8.36
N LEU A 98 -5.16 4.82 8.55
CA LEU A 98 -5.39 3.72 7.63
C LEU A 98 -6.90 3.42 7.52
N LEU A 99 -7.57 3.22 8.65
CA LEU A 99 -9.01 2.98 8.69
C LEU A 99 -9.80 4.18 8.20
N LEU A 100 -9.42 5.40 8.57
CA LEU A 100 -10.07 6.61 8.07
C LEU A 100 -9.95 6.71 6.55
N SER A 101 -8.79 6.37 5.99
CA SER A 101 -8.60 6.30 4.53
C SER A 101 -9.47 5.23 3.87
N TYR A 102 -9.73 4.13 4.58
CA TYR A 102 -10.61 3.06 4.11
C TYR A 102 -12.09 3.45 4.16
N TYR A 103 -12.55 4.00 5.29
CA TYR A 103 -13.88 4.56 5.47
C TYR A 103 -14.23 5.57 4.36
N LYS A 104 -13.33 6.53 4.12
CA LYS A 104 -13.48 7.51 3.02
C LYS A 104 -13.49 6.87 1.64
N HIS A 105 -12.78 5.76 1.46
CA HIS A 105 -12.69 5.07 0.17
C HIS A 105 -13.97 4.31 -0.18
N VAL A 106 -14.53 3.55 0.77
CA VAL A 106 -15.75 2.77 0.52
C VAL A 106 -16.97 3.65 0.28
N ARG A 107 -16.96 4.90 0.77
CA ARG A 107 -18.00 5.91 0.51
C ARG A 107 -17.90 6.61 -0.85
N LYS A 108 -16.86 6.36 -1.65
CA LYS A 108 -16.71 7.05 -2.94
C LYS A 108 -17.78 6.60 -3.94
N PRO A 109 -18.39 7.51 -4.74
CA PRO A 109 -19.52 7.17 -5.62
C PRO A 109 -19.22 6.01 -6.57
N TRP A 110 -18.02 5.97 -7.15
CA TRP A 110 -17.66 4.86 -8.03
C TRP A 110 -17.43 3.55 -7.28
N VAL A 111 -16.91 3.58 -6.05
CA VAL A 111 -16.72 2.36 -5.23
C VAL A 111 -18.07 1.79 -4.81
N VAL A 112 -18.98 2.67 -4.40
CA VAL A 112 -20.39 2.34 -4.15
C VAL A 112 -20.99 1.66 -5.37
N LYS A 113 -20.86 2.28 -6.56
CA LYS A 113 -21.37 1.74 -7.83
C LYS A 113 -20.86 0.32 -8.14
N PHE A 114 -19.59 0.02 -7.84
CA PHE A 114 -18.99 -1.30 -8.11
C PHE A 114 -19.28 -2.35 -7.02
N ARG A 115 -19.79 -1.95 -5.86
CA ARG A 115 -20.03 -2.84 -4.70
C ARG A 115 -21.51 -3.04 -4.37
N HIS A 116 -22.41 -2.69 -5.28
CA HIS A 116 -23.80 -3.10 -5.16
C HIS A 116 -23.91 -4.63 -5.29
N GLY A 117 -24.73 -5.22 -4.43
CA GLY A 117 -25.14 -6.62 -4.56
C GLY A 117 -25.94 -6.86 -5.84
N ALA A 118 -26.23 -8.13 -6.13
CA ALA A 118 -27.05 -8.52 -7.29
C ALA A 118 -28.44 -7.88 -7.31
N ASP A 119 -28.94 -7.42 -6.15
CA ASP A 119 -30.22 -6.73 -5.97
C ASP A 119 -30.10 -5.18 -5.98
N GLY A 120 -28.91 -4.65 -6.26
CA GLY A 120 -28.66 -3.21 -6.25
C GLY A 120 -28.47 -2.60 -4.85
N LYS A 121 -28.44 -3.38 -3.78
CA LYS A 121 -28.25 -2.84 -2.41
C LYS A 121 -26.77 -2.73 -2.03
N LEU A 122 -26.47 -1.79 -1.14
CA LEU A 122 -25.14 -1.70 -0.52
C LEU A 122 -24.95 -2.90 0.39
N THR A 123 -23.73 -3.45 0.42
CA THR A 123 -23.37 -4.59 1.26
C THR A 123 -22.03 -4.37 1.94
N GLY A 124 -21.81 -5.09 3.05
CA GLY A 124 -20.55 -5.09 3.79
C GLY A 124 -20.10 -3.70 4.25
N ASP A 125 -18.80 -3.42 4.08
CA ASP A 125 -18.19 -2.17 4.52
C ASP A 125 -18.80 -0.91 3.89
N THR A 126 -19.34 -1.01 2.66
CA THR A 126 -19.97 0.14 2.00
C THR A 126 -21.28 0.52 2.69
N LEU A 127 -22.08 -0.48 3.10
CA LEU A 127 -23.31 -0.27 3.86
C LEU A 127 -22.98 0.34 5.22
N LEU A 128 -22.07 -0.30 5.97
CA LEU A 128 -21.60 0.16 7.27
C LEU A 128 -21.12 1.62 7.22
N ALA A 129 -20.33 1.96 6.21
CA ALA A 129 -19.80 3.32 6.08
C ALA A 129 -20.83 4.36 5.61
N SER A 130 -21.94 3.92 5.03
CA SER A 130 -23.03 4.79 4.57
C SER A 130 -24.06 5.08 5.66
N GLU A 131 -24.32 4.11 6.53
CA GLU A 131 -25.32 4.20 7.59
C GLU A 131 -24.75 4.75 8.90
N GLY A 132 -23.46 4.49 9.17
CA GLY A 132 -22.80 4.83 10.42
C GLY A 132 -21.76 5.94 10.35
N ASN A 133 -21.37 6.42 11.53
CA ASN A 133 -20.23 7.31 11.70
C ASN A 133 -18.89 6.52 11.67
N PHE A 134 -17.76 7.22 11.76
CA PHE A 134 -16.45 6.57 11.71
C PHE A 134 -16.21 5.60 12.89
N SER A 135 -16.71 5.89 14.09
CA SER A 135 -16.56 5.02 15.26
C SER A 135 -17.28 3.69 15.05
N GLU A 136 -18.53 3.73 14.61
CA GLU A 136 -19.31 2.53 14.29
C GLU A 136 -18.66 1.72 13.18
N PHE A 137 -18.17 2.40 12.13
CA PHE A 137 -17.43 1.73 11.07
C PHE A 137 -16.16 1.06 11.60
N ALA A 138 -15.34 1.76 12.37
CA ALA A 138 -14.08 1.24 12.91
C ALA A 138 -14.31 0.00 13.78
N ARG A 139 -15.40 -0.01 14.56
CA ARG A 139 -15.78 -1.14 15.45
C ARG A 139 -16.25 -2.37 14.69
N ASN A 140 -17.01 -2.17 13.61
CA ASN A 140 -17.70 -3.26 12.91
C ASN A 140 -17.04 -3.71 11.60
N CYS A 141 -16.20 -2.89 10.98
CA CYS A 141 -15.54 -3.24 9.73
C CYS A 141 -14.38 -4.22 9.95
N GLN A 142 -14.10 -5.01 8.92
CA GLN A 142 -12.84 -5.71 8.75
C GLN A 142 -12.12 -5.09 7.56
N PHE A 143 -10.89 -4.61 7.73
CA PHE A 143 -10.18 -3.89 6.66
C PHE A 143 -10.05 -4.79 5.41
N TYR A 144 -10.80 -4.48 4.34
CA TYR A 144 -10.93 -5.33 3.15
C TYR A 144 -11.35 -6.78 3.44
N ASN A 145 -12.24 -7.00 4.43
CA ASN A 145 -12.65 -8.33 4.90
C ASN A 145 -11.46 -9.19 5.35
N LYS A 146 -10.41 -8.56 5.88
CA LYS A 146 -9.24 -9.23 6.45
C LYS A 146 -9.21 -9.03 7.95
N SER A 147 -8.77 -10.06 8.68
CA SER A 147 -8.49 -9.95 10.10
C SER A 147 -7.31 -9.02 10.35
N ALA A 148 -7.22 -8.47 11.57
CA ALA A 148 -6.06 -7.69 11.96
C ALA A 148 -4.76 -8.52 11.89
N ASP A 149 -4.81 -9.81 12.18
CA ASP A 149 -3.66 -10.69 12.06
C ASP A 149 -3.22 -10.92 10.61
N PHE A 150 -4.15 -11.03 9.66
CA PHE A 150 -3.80 -11.13 8.23
C PHE A 150 -3.02 -9.89 7.76
N MET A 151 -3.25 -8.72 8.35
CA MET A 151 -2.50 -7.51 7.98
C MET A 151 -0.99 -7.65 8.24
N ARG A 152 -0.56 -8.57 9.12
CA ARG A 152 0.85 -8.88 9.38
C ARG A 152 1.53 -9.47 8.14
N ASP A 153 0.80 -10.20 7.30
CA ASP A 153 1.35 -10.89 6.14
C ASP A 153 1.89 -9.93 5.07
N TYR A 154 1.47 -8.66 5.08
CA TYR A 154 2.05 -7.61 4.23
C TYR A 154 3.45 -7.15 4.67
N TYR A 155 3.86 -7.51 5.88
CA TYR A 155 5.07 -6.98 6.54
C TYR A 155 6.02 -8.08 7.02
N VAL A 156 5.53 -9.31 7.16
CA VAL A 156 6.27 -10.45 7.69
C VAL A 156 6.15 -11.60 6.71
N ASP A 157 7.28 -12.22 6.39
CA ASP A 157 7.28 -13.50 5.67
C ASP A 157 7.35 -14.66 6.65
N ASN A 158 6.23 -15.33 6.85
CA ASN A 158 6.18 -16.53 7.68
C ASN A 158 6.85 -17.75 7.01
N SER A 159 7.16 -17.68 5.70
CA SER A 159 7.86 -18.76 4.97
C SER A 159 9.38 -18.67 5.08
N GLY A 160 9.93 -17.51 5.46
CA GLY A 160 11.38 -17.28 5.62
C GLY A 160 12.16 -17.03 4.33
N ARG A 161 11.49 -16.99 3.16
CA ARG A 161 12.10 -16.76 1.84
C ARG A 161 12.48 -15.30 1.62
N ILE A 162 11.78 -14.37 2.25
CA ILE A 162 12.10 -12.95 2.30
C ILE A 162 12.60 -12.63 3.70
N LYS A 163 13.93 -12.54 3.84
CA LYS A 163 14.62 -12.38 5.14
C LYS A 163 14.25 -11.09 5.88
N LYS A 164 13.96 -10.02 5.15
CA LYS A 164 13.73 -8.71 5.75
C LYS A 164 12.89 -7.80 4.86
N VAL A 165 11.82 -7.25 5.44
CA VAL A 165 11.04 -6.17 4.85
C VAL A 165 11.38 -4.85 5.57
N HIS A 166 11.72 -3.82 4.81
CA HIS A 166 11.90 -2.47 5.31
C HIS A 166 10.55 -1.77 5.44
N TYR A 167 10.22 -1.33 6.65
CA TYR A 167 9.00 -0.59 6.95
C TYR A 167 9.26 0.91 6.76
N VAL A 168 8.48 1.52 5.87
CA VAL A 168 8.62 2.94 5.53
C VAL A 168 7.35 3.66 5.98
N PRO A 169 7.39 4.53 7.00
CA PRO A 169 6.23 5.33 7.35
C PRO A 169 5.86 6.25 6.19
N LEU A 170 4.55 6.39 5.93
CA LEU A 170 4.03 7.17 4.81
C LEU A 170 4.58 8.62 4.77
N GLU A 171 4.78 9.23 5.94
CA GLU A 171 5.31 10.59 6.08
C GLU A 171 6.79 10.73 5.65
N PHE A 172 7.57 9.64 5.69
CA PHE A 172 8.99 9.60 5.27
C PHE A 172 9.18 8.99 3.88
N LEU A 173 8.09 8.69 3.17
CA LEU A 173 8.13 7.93 1.92
C LEU A 173 8.93 8.63 0.82
N ASN A 174 8.77 9.96 0.67
CA ASN A 174 9.49 10.71 -0.35
C ASN A 174 11.00 10.70 -0.09
N GLU A 175 11.40 11.01 1.15
CA GLU A 175 12.80 11.00 1.56
C GLU A 175 13.42 9.61 1.36
N PHE A 176 12.74 8.56 1.82
CA PHE A 176 13.19 7.19 1.63
C PHE A 176 13.42 6.84 0.16
N LEU A 177 12.48 7.16 -0.73
CA LEU A 177 12.62 6.84 -2.15
C LEU A 177 13.72 7.66 -2.81
N THR A 178 13.80 8.97 -2.52
CA THR A 178 14.87 9.82 -3.05
C THR A 178 16.24 9.30 -2.63
N GLU A 179 16.44 8.96 -1.36
CA GLU A 179 17.73 8.48 -0.87
C GLU A 179 18.09 7.09 -1.42
N ARG A 180 17.14 6.13 -1.39
CA ARG A 180 17.41 4.75 -1.83
C ARG A 180 17.67 4.62 -3.32
N PHE A 181 17.06 5.49 -4.12
CA PHE A 181 17.16 5.47 -5.58
C PHE A 181 18.04 6.61 -6.11
N ARG A 182 18.74 7.39 -5.27
CA ARG A 182 19.51 8.58 -5.68
C ARG A 182 20.50 8.35 -6.82
N ASN A 183 21.05 7.14 -6.91
CA ASN A 183 22.03 6.76 -7.94
C ASN A 183 21.38 6.28 -9.25
N HIS A 184 20.06 6.16 -9.30
CA HIS A 184 19.35 5.82 -10.53
C HIS A 184 19.35 7.04 -11.45
N LYS A 185 19.70 6.85 -12.72
CA LYS A 185 19.77 7.90 -13.74
C LYS A 185 18.44 8.63 -13.92
N ARG A 186 17.35 7.94 -13.64
CA ARG A 186 15.97 8.44 -13.74
C ARG A 186 15.43 9.03 -12.44
N CYS A 187 16.17 8.98 -11.33
CA CYS A 187 15.67 9.48 -10.05
C CYS A 187 15.42 11.00 -10.11
N GLY A 188 14.26 11.44 -9.62
CA GLY A 188 13.89 12.85 -9.55
C GLY A 188 13.13 13.38 -10.77
N ARG A 189 12.98 12.58 -11.84
CA ARG A 189 12.25 13.03 -13.05
C ARG A 189 10.74 13.12 -12.84
N PHE A 190 10.18 12.29 -11.95
CA PHE A 190 8.78 12.38 -11.57
C PHE A 190 8.67 12.65 -10.06
N PRO A 191 8.08 13.79 -9.65
CA PRO A 191 7.97 14.14 -8.25
C PRO A 191 7.04 13.18 -7.53
N MET A 192 7.33 12.91 -6.25
CA MET A 192 6.36 12.22 -5.41
C MET A 192 5.12 13.10 -5.29
N GLN A 193 3.98 12.61 -5.79
CA GLN A 193 2.72 13.31 -5.60
C GLN A 193 2.33 13.19 -4.14
N VAL A 194 2.56 14.25 -3.36
CA VAL A 194 2.05 14.40 -2.00
C VAL A 194 0.54 14.60 -2.06
N ARG A 195 -0.21 13.54 -2.37
CA ARG A 195 -1.67 13.57 -2.35
C ARG A 195 -2.17 13.09 -1.00
N ASN A 196 -1.96 13.91 0.02
CA ASN A 196 -2.76 13.88 1.25
C ASN A 196 -4.16 14.51 1.03
N LYS A 197 -4.75 14.38 -0.16
CA LYS A 197 -6.15 14.78 -0.40
C LYS A 197 -7.16 13.97 0.41
N SER A 198 -6.73 12.95 1.17
CA SER A 198 -7.60 12.32 2.16
C SER A 198 -7.84 13.17 3.41
N ALA A 199 -7.07 14.23 3.65
CA ALA A 199 -7.23 15.09 4.84
C ALA A 199 -8.36 16.13 4.70
N GLU A 200 -8.66 16.59 3.48
CA GLU A 200 -9.47 17.81 3.25
C GLU A 200 -10.98 17.71 3.61
N SER A 201 -11.48 16.60 4.17
CA SER A 201 -12.93 16.47 4.42
C SER A 201 -13.37 15.73 5.67
N PHE A 202 -12.45 15.37 6.58
CA PHE A 202 -12.86 14.82 7.88
C PHE A 202 -11.95 15.44 8.93
N PRO A 203 -12.48 16.31 9.80
CA PRO A 203 -11.70 16.85 10.90
C PRO A 203 -11.20 15.69 11.75
N GLU A 204 -9.89 15.55 11.95
CA GLU A 204 -9.35 14.57 12.90
C GLU A 204 -9.92 14.75 14.31
N SER A 205 -10.41 15.96 14.62
CA SER A 205 -11.15 16.29 15.84
C SER A 205 -12.47 15.51 16.03
N GLU A 206 -12.94 14.76 15.04
CA GLU A 206 -14.14 13.91 15.15
C GLU A 206 -13.82 12.46 15.55
N ILE A 207 -12.55 12.10 15.75
CA ILE A 207 -12.16 10.77 16.26
C ILE A 207 -12.04 10.87 17.79
N ASP A 208 -13.00 10.30 18.50
CA ASP A 208 -12.93 10.23 19.96
C ASP A 208 -11.83 9.26 20.44
N LYS A 209 -11.36 9.51 21.67
CA LYS A 209 -10.27 8.74 22.28
C LYS A 209 -10.58 7.25 22.40
N ASP A 210 -11.83 6.91 22.70
CA ASP A 210 -12.29 5.53 22.86
C ASP A 210 -12.23 4.76 21.53
N THR A 211 -12.48 5.44 20.41
CA THR A 211 -12.37 4.91 19.06
C THR A 211 -10.91 4.73 18.67
N GLU A 212 -10.07 5.72 18.96
CA GLU A 212 -8.62 5.64 18.75
C GLU A 212 -8.00 4.45 19.51
N ASP A 213 -8.26 4.33 20.82
CA ASP A 213 -7.75 3.23 21.65
C ASP A 213 -8.19 1.87 21.14
N PHE A 214 -9.46 1.75 20.75
CA PHE A 214 -9.99 0.54 20.16
C PHE A 214 -9.25 0.16 18.87
N ILE A 215 -8.94 1.13 18.01
CA ILE A 215 -8.23 0.89 16.75
C ILE A 215 -6.79 0.43 17.04
N TYR A 216 -6.09 1.10 17.97
CA TYR A 216 -4.72 0.71 18.32
C TYR A 216 -4.66 -0.65 18.99
N ASP A 217 -5.62 -1.01 19.85
CA ASP A 217 -5.69 -2.34 20.44
C ASP A 217 -5.91 -3.41 19.35
N ARG A 218 -6.91 -3.20 18.48
CA ARG A 218 -7.23 -4.11 17.38
C ARG A 218 -6.06 -4.29 16.40
N TYR A 219 -5.32 -3.21 16.09
CA TYR A 219 -4.23 -3.20 15.12
C TYR A 219 -2.86 -2.96 15.78
N ALA A 220 -2.66 -3.49 16.99
CA ALA A 220 -1.47 -3.25 17.81
C ALA A 220 -0.15 -3.51 17.06
N PHE A 221 -0.10 -4.57 16.25
CA PHE A 221 1.06 -4.87 15.42
C PHE A 221 1.38 -3.74 14.41
N LEU A 222 0.36 -3.22 13.71
CA LEU A 222 0.55 -2.15 12.73
C LEU A 222 1.03 -0.86 13.40
N HIS A 223 0.44 -0.52 14.56
CA HIS A 223 0.87 0.61 15.37
C HIS A 223 2.34 0.46 15.80
N GLU A 224 2.71 -0.70 16.33
CA GLU A 224 4.06 -1.00 16.80
C GLU A 224 5.11 -0.85 15.68
N ILE A 225 4.87 -1.46 14.51
CA ILE A 225 5.84 -1.38 13.39
C ILE A 225 5.90 0.04 12.81
N HIS A 226 4.80 0.78 12.82
CA HIS A 226 4.75 2.15 12.34
C HIS A 226 5.59 3.06 13.25
N GLU A 227 5.36 3.05 14.55
CA GLU A 227 6.10 3.86 15.52
C GLU A 227 7.58 3.49 15.58
N LYS A 228 7.92 2.19 15.59
CA LYS A 228 9.32 1.75 15.52
C LYS A 228 10.02 2.20 14.26
N ALA A 229 9.34 2.18 13.11
CA ALA A 229 9.90 2.67 11.87
C ALA A 229 10.08 4.19 11.93
N LYS A 230 9.05 4.94 12.35
CA LYS A 230 9.06 6.39 12.51
C LYS A 230 10.21 6.89 13.38
N GLN A 231 10.43 6.25 14.53
CA GLN A 231 11.54 6.57 15.43
C GLN A 231 12.92 6.36 14.80
N ARG A 232 13.08 5.44 13.84
CA ARG A 232 14.35 5.25 13.12
C ARG A 232 14.61 6.44 12.19
N TYR A 233 13.62 6.82 11.40
CA TYR A 233 13.75 7.98 10.50
C TYR A 233 13.96 9.29 11.26
N MET A 234 13.32 9.47 12.41
CA MET A 234 13.53 10.66 13.24
C MET A 234 14.93 10.75 13.89
N LYS A 235 15.65 9.63 14.03
CA LYS A 235 17.03 9.63 14.55
C LYS A 235 18.07 9.90 13.47
N ASP A 236 17.72 9.62 12.23
CA ASP A 236 18.60 9.73 11.07
C ASP A 236 18.46 11.11 10.36
N ALA A 237 17.43 11.90 10.72
CA ALA A 237 17.15 13.25 10.22
C ALA A 237 17.81 14.35 11.08
#